data_AF-A0A651DUX6-F1
#
_entry.id   AF-A0A651DUX6-F1
#
_cell.length_a   1.000
_cell.length_b   1.000
_cell.length_c   1.000
_cell.angle_alpha   90.00
_cell.angle_beta   90.00
_cell.angle_gamma   90.00
#
_symmetry.space_group_name_H-M   'P 1'
#
loop_
_entity.id
_entity.type
_entity.pdbx_description
1 polymer ?
#
loop_
_entity_poly.entity_id
_entity_poly.type
_entity_poly.pdbx_seq_one_letter_code
_entity_poly.pdbx_strand_id
1 'polypeptide(L)'
;MISSSNKAMKHWILSLKKALAKHFYEDEIDNIVSYYEEIISERQDQGELIDDILMDYDIDDIIRSMTPNVLIKRDHKTRRSIGKSTLTLLLLLLSTPFLIPIGVMYLVFLIVIFVLIVVVFAVIVSSAMGMIGLFVELVQGTLGVAEVVGLTGVALMMTALVLFVSLAVYRMLMNAIRQAISFFSRMANRKGANT
;
A
#
# COMPACT_ATOMS: atom_id res chain seq x y z
N MET A 1 44.47 -8.91 -11.21
CA MET A 1 43.43 -7.85 -11.19
C MET A 1 42.00 -8.37 -11.32
N ILE A 2 41.72 -9.43 -12.07
CA ILE A 2 40.35 -9.99 -12.25
C ILE A 2 39.67 -10.43 -10.93
N SER A 3 40.46 -10.90 -9.94
CA SER A 3 39.95 -11.37 -8.64
C SER A 3 39.40 -10.26 -7.72
N SER A 4 39.95 -9.03 -7.76
CA SER A 4 39.45 -7.94 -6.90
C SER A 4 38.17 -7.33 -7.45
N SER A 5 38.05 -7.21 -8.78
CA SER A 5 36.86 -6.67 -9.44
C SER A 5 35.60 -7.53 -9.20
N ASN A 6 35.72 -8.85 -9.32
CA ASN A 6 34.62 -9.77 -9.04
C ASN A 6 34.18 -9.72 -7.55
N LYS A 7 35.13 -9.45 -6.64
CA LYS A 7 34.85 -9.31 -5.20
C LYS A 7 34.12 -7.99 -4.88
N ALA A 8 34.54 -6.88 -5.49
CA ALA A 8 33.90 -5.58 -5.33
C ALA A 8 32.45 -5.60 -5.82
N MET A 9 32.22 -6.16 -7.02
CA MET A 9 30.89 -6.31 -7.60
C MET A 9 29.95 -7.15 -6.72
N LYS A 10 30.42 -8.31 -6.23
CA LYS A 10 29.64 -9.15 -5.31
C LYS A 10 29.27 -8.43 -4.02
N HIS A 11 30.20 -7.66 -3.44
CA HIS A 11 29.94 -6.90 -2.23
C HIS A 11 28.92 -5.78 -2.45
N TRP A 12 29.00 -5.09 -3.59
CA TRP A 12 28.04 -4.06 -3.97
C TRP A 12 26.64 -4.65 -4.20
N ILE A 13 26.53 -5.75 -4.95
CA ILE A 13 25.24 -6.45 -5.16
C ILE A 13 24.63 -6.92 -3.83
N LEU A 14 25.44 -7.45 -2.91
CA LEU A 14 24.97 -7.82 -1.57
C LEU A 14 24.44 -6.61 -0.78
N SER A 15 25.12 -5.47 -0.90
CA SER A 15 24.72 -4.21 -0.26
C SER A 15 23.40 -3.70 -0.85
N LEU A 16 23.27 -3.74 -2.18
CA LEU A 16 22.05 -3.40 -2.91
C LEU A 16 20.89 -4.32 -2.50
N LYS A 17 21.06 -5.65 -2.52
CA LYS A 17 20.04 -6.62 -2.07
C LYS A 17 19.58 -6.34 -0.64
N LYS A 18 20.52 -6.08 0.28
CA LYS A 18 20.22 -5.78 1.69
C LYS A 18 19.41 -4.48 1.85
N ALA A 19 19.69 -3.46 1.04
CA ALA A 19 18.95 -2.21 1.06
C ALA A 19 17.55 -2.37 0.45
N LEU A 20 17.44 -3.04 -0.70
CA LEU A 20 16.18 -3.31 -1.40
C LEU A 20 15.22 -4.19 -0.58
N ALA A 21 15.73 -5.14 0.20
CA ALA A 21 14.94 -6.03 1.06
C ALA A 21 14.04 -5.29 2.06
N LYS A 22 14.37 -4.05 2.41
CA LYS A 22 13.55 -3.21 3.30
C LYS A 22 12.28 -2.71 2.61
N HIS A 23 12.29 -2.55 1.28
CA HIS A 23 11.25 -1.86 0.52
C HIS A 23 10.47 -2.78 -0.44
N PHE A 24 11.12 -3.81 -0.96
CA PHE A 24 10.62 -4.65 -2.05
C PHE A 24 10.39 -6.11 -1.63
N TYR A 25 9.74 -6.90 -2.48
CA TYR A 25 9.60 -8.36 -2.39
C TYR A 25 10.74 -9.05 -3.14
N GLU A 26 11.04 -10.32 -2.85
CA GLU A 26 12.22 -11.00 -3.43
C GLU A 26 12.21 -11.02 -4.95
N ASP A 27 11.06 -11.28 -5.57
CA ASP A 27 10.89 -11.24 -7.02
C ASP A 27 11.21 -9.86 -7.62
N GLU A 28 10.84 -8.79 -6.93
CA GLU A 28 11.15 -7.42 -7.34
C GLU A 28 12.65 -7.09 -7.14
N ILE A 29 13.24 -7.59 -6.05
CA ILE A 29 14.67 -7.40 -5.75
C ILE A 29 15.51 -8.05 -6.84
N ASP A 30 15.21 -9.30 -7.22
CA ASP A 30 15.98 -10.01 -8.22
C ASP A 30 15.87 -9.36 -9.59
N ASN A 31 14.70 -8.83 -9.97
CA ASN A 31 14.53 -8.06 -11.20
C ASN A 31 15.39 -6.77 -11.21
N ILE A 32 15.41 -6.02 -10.11
CA ILE A 32 16.22 -4.79 -10.00
C ILE A 32 17.71 -5.14 -10.04
N VAL A 33 18.13 -6.16 -9.30
CA VAL A 33 19.53 -6.59 -9.25
C VAL A 33 19.99 -7.06 -10.61
N SER A 34 19.20 -7.89 -11.30
CA SER A 34 19.53 -8.37 -12.65
C SER A 34 19.71 -7.22 -13.63
N TYR A 35 18.87 -6.18 -13.57
CA TYR A 35 18.98 -5.00 -14.41
C TYR A 35 20.29 -4.23 -14.19
N TYR A 36 20.67 -4.00 -12.93
CA TYR A 36 21.94 -3.30 -12.64
C TYR A 36 23.16 -4.18 -12.90
N GLU A 37 23.07 -5.50 -12.68
CA GLU A 37 24.14 -6.45 -13.00
C GLU A 37 24.42 -6.48 -14.51
N GLU A 38 23.38 -6.44 -15.34
CA GLU A 38 23.50 -6.33 -16.81
C GLU A 38 24.18 -5.02 -17.21
N ILE A 39 23.71 -3.86 -16.70
CA ILE A 39 24.29 -2.55 -17.02
C ILE A 39 25.76 -2.43 -16.57
N ILE A 40 26.08 -2.91 -15.37
CA ILE A 40 27.44 -2.88 -14.84
C ILE A 40 28.35 -3.78 -15.69
N SER A 41 27.86 -4.96 -16.08
CA SER A 41 28.61 -5.88 -16.94
C SER A 41 28.86 -5.28 -18.33
N GLU A 42 27.86 -4.63 -18.94
CA GLU A 42 28.02 -3.95 -20.24
C GLU A 42 29.08 -2.84 -20.19
N ARG A 43 29.09 -2.01 -19.14
CA ARG A 43 30.12 -0.95 -18.96
C ARG A 43 31.50 -1.54 -18.72
N GLN A 44 31.57 -2.64 -17.96
CA GLN A 44 32.82 -3.35 -17.75
C GLN A 44 33.37 -3.95 -19.05
N ASP A 45 32.52 -4.51 -19.90
CA ASP A 45 32.89 -5.06 -21.21
C ASP A 45 33.36 -3.95 -22.18
N GLN A 46 32.88 -2.72 -22.00
CA GLN A 46 33.36 -1.52 -22.71
C GLN A 46 34.74 -1.02 -22.21
N GLY A 47 35.29 -1.64 -21.16
CA GLY A 47 36.63 -1.37 -20.66
C GLY A 47 36.71 -0.37 -19.50
N GLU A 48 35.57 0.02 -18.91
CA GLU A 48 35.54 0.85 -17.72
C GLU A 48 36.00 0.08 -16.46
N LEU A 49 36.64 0.78 -15.52
CA LEU A 49 37.05 0.17 -14.25
C LEU A 49 35.83 0.00 -13.33
N ILE A 50 35.73 -1.17 -12.70
CA ILE A 50 34.59 -1.51 -11.83
C ILE A 50 34.41 -0.51 -10.68
N ASP A 51 35.50 0.00 -10.11
CA ASP A 51 35.41 0.91 -8.98
C ASP A 51 34.81 2.25 -9.41
N ASP A 52 35.13 2.72 -10.62
CA ASP A 52 34.57 3.94 -11.21
C ASP A 52 33.08 3.75 -11.53
N ILE A 53 32.71 2.61 -12.14
CA ILE A 53 31.29 2.27 -12.43
C ILE A 53 30.47 2.26 -11.14
N LEU A 54 30.97 1.63 -10.07
CA LEU A 54 30.24 1.52 -8.81
C LEU A 54 30.13 2.86 -8.08
N MET A 55 31.06 3.79 -8.28
CA MET A 55 30.98 5.15 -7.73
C MET A 55 29.90 6.01 -8.40
N ASP A 56 29.55 5.73 -9.66
CA ASP A 56 28.44 6.40 -10.36
C ASP A 56 27.06 6.05 -9.78
N TYR A 57 26.95 4.94 -9.04
CA TYR A 57 25.66 4.41 -8.55
C TYR A 57 25.49 4.56 -7.04
N ASP A 58 24.60 5.46 -6.64
CA ASP A 58 24.09 5.54 -5.26
C ASP A 58 22.90 4.58 -5.06
N ILE A 59 23.02 3.68 -4.09
CA ILE A 59 21.98 2.69 -3.73
C ILE A 59 20.67 3.37 -3.31
N ASP A 60 20.73 4.49 -2.59
CA ASP A 60 19.53 5.20 -2.13
C ASP A 60 18.79 5.84 -3.31
N ASP A 61 19.52 6.34 -4.31
CA ASP A 61 18.93 6.87 -5.54
C ASP A 61 18.34 5.77 -6.41
N ILE A 62 18.97 4.60 -6.47
CA ILE A 62 18.40 3.41 -7.11
C ILE A 62 17.08 3.03 -6.47
N ILE A 63 17.00 3.01 -5.13
CA ILE A 63 15.76 2.70 -4.40
C ILE A 63 14.69 3.73 -4.75
N ARG A 64 15.02 5.03 -4.69
CA ARG A 64 14.06 6.11 -4.97
C ARG A 64 13.53 6.07 -6.41
N SER A 65 14.41 5.86 -7.38
CA SER A 65 14.05 5.82 -8.81
C SER A 65 13.24 4.58 -9.18
N MET A 66 13.57 3.41 -8.60
CA MET A 66 12.86 2.16 -8.89
C MET A 66 11.52 2.05 -8.15
N THR A 67 11.38 2.65 -6.98
CA THR A 67 10.19 2.51 -6.13
C THR A 67 8.87 2.84 -6.86
N PRO A 68 8.71 3.99 -7.57
CA PRO A 68 7.49 4.27 -8.31
C PRO A 68 7.15 3.21 -9.36
N ASN A 69 8.14 2.75 -10.12
CA ASN A 69 7.96 1.77 -11.19
C ASN A 69 7.52 0.42 -10.64
N VAL A 70 8.14 -0.03 -9.55
CA VAL A 70 7.78 -1.28 -8.87
C VAL A 70 6.36 -1.20 -8.31
N LEU A 71 6.01 -0.10 -7.63
CA LEU A 71 4.68 0.07 -7.04
C LEU A 71 3.55 0.11 -8.07
N ILE A 72 3.82 0.62 -9.28
CA ILE A 72 2.87 0.62 -10.40
C ILE A 72 2.64 -0.81 -10.93
N LYS A 73 3.71 -1.61 -11.04
CA LYS A 73 3.66 -2.98 -11.59
C LYS A 73 3.18 -4.02 -10.58
N ARG A 74 3.34 -3.75 -9.28
CA ARG A 74 2.98 -4.67 -8.19
C ARG A 74 1.49 -4.98 -8.19
N ASP A 75 1.17 -6.26 -8.06
CA ASP A 75 -0.20 -6.72 -7.90
C ASP A 75 -0.68 -6.52 -6.45
N HIS A 76 -1.60 -5.58 -6.26
CA HIS A 76 -2.13 -5.17 -4.95
C HIS A 76 -3.27 -6.09 -4.47
N LYS A 77 -3.10 -7.42 -4.63
CA LYS A 77 -4.10 -8.45 -4.29
C LYS A 77 -4.35 -8.57 -2.79
N THR A 78 -3.29 -8.59 -1.98
CA THR A 78 -3.37 -8.90 -0.54
C THR A 78 -3.37 -7.65 0.32
N ARG A 79 -4.09 -7.64 1.46
CA ARG A 79 -4.11 -6.50 2.42
C ARG A 79 -2.70 -6.11 2.90
N ARG A 80 -1.83 -7.10 3.12
CA ARG A 80 -0.42 -6.89 3.51
C ARG A 80 0.39 -6.20 2.40
N SER A 81 0.12 -6.54 1.13
CA SER A 81 0.75 -5.90 -0.04
C SER A 81 0.31 -4.44 -0.18
N ILE A 82 -0.98 -4.17 0.00
CA ILE A 82 -1.52 -2.81 -0.02
C ILE A 82 -0.90 -1.96 1.09
N GLY A 83 -0.84 -2.48 2.32
CA GLY A 83 -0.26 -1.77 3.46
C GLY A 83 1.22 -1.45 3.28
N LYS A 84 2.04 -2.45 2.86
CA LYS A 84 3.47 -2.23 2.59
C LYS A 84 3.65 -1.20 1.47
N SER A 85 2.91 -1.31 0.38
CA SER A 85 2.96 -0.38 -0.76
C SER A 85 2.56 1.04 -0.38
N THR A 86 1.52 1.19 0.44
CA THR A 86 1.04 2.48 0.96
C THR A 86 2.12 3.16 1.80
N LEU A 87 2.74 2.40 2.72
CA LEU A 87 3.79 2.91 3.59
C LEU A 87 5.04 3.28 2.80
N THR A 88 5.49 2.40 1.88
CA THR A 88 6.63 2.67 1.00
C THR A 88 6.41 3.93 0.15
N LEU A 89 5.21 4.10 -0.42
CA LEU A 89 4.87 5.29 -1.20
C LEU A 89 4.85 6.55 -0.33
N LEU A 90 4.28 6.48 0.87
CA LEU A 90 4.22 7.60 1.79
C LEU A 90 5.64 8.06 2.19
N LEU A 91 6.52 7.12 2.52
CA LEU A 91 7.93 7.43 2.84
C LEU A 91 8.64 8.07 1.66
N LEU A 92 8.43 7.56 0.44
CA LEU A 92 9.02 8.15 -0.78
C LEU A 92 8.53 9.58 -1.03
N LEU A 93 7.23 9.84 -0.86
CA LEU A 93 6.66 11.16 -1.08
C LEU A 93 7.14 12.19 -0.05
N LEU A 94 7.45 11.75 1.17
CA LEU A 94 7.94 12.62 2.26
C LEU A 94 9.47 12.78 2.26
N SER A 95 10.23 11.89 1.60
CA SER A 95 11.70 11.93 1.60
C SER A 95 12.29 12.93 0.60
N THR A 96 11.51 13.41 -0.35
CA THR A 96 11.95 14.39 -1.36
C THR A 96 11.21 15.72 -1.14
N PRO A 97 11.91 16.85 -0.87
CA PRO A 97 11.28 18.14 -0.58
C PRO A 97 10.24 18.58 -1.61
N PHE A 98 10.49 18.31 -2.88
CA PHE A 98 9.58 18.64 -3.99
C PHE A 98 8.29 17.79 -4.02
N LEU A 99 8.33 16.57 -3.46
CA LEU A 99 7.18 15.66 -3.42
C LEU A 99 6.32 15.84 -2.15
N ILE A 100 6.80 16.58 -1.14
CA ILE A 100 6.09 16.79 0.13
C ILE A 100 4.62 17.23 -0.08
N PRO A 101 4.28 18.20 -0.95
CA PRO A 101 2.88 18.60 -1.14
C PRO A 101 1.98 17.44 -1.59
N ILE A 102 2.51 16.54 -2.42
CA ILE A 102 1.81 15.34 -2.90
C ILE A 102 1.72 14.30 -1.78
N GLY A 103 2.78 14.16 -0.98
CA GLY A 103 2.80 13.31 0.22
C GLY A 103 1.73 13.71 1.24
N VAL A 104 1.59 15.00 1.52
CA VAL A 104 0.55 15.52 2.43
C VAL A 104 -0.85 15.23 1.87
N MET A 105 -1.08 15.44 0.58
CA MET A 105 -2.36 15.11 -0.06
C MET A 105 -2.68 13.61 0.05
N TYR A 106 -1.69 12.75 -0.17
CA TYR A 106 -1.84 11.30 -0.01
C TYR A 106 -2.14 10.91 1.44
N LEU A 107 -1.46 11.53 2.41
CA LEU A 107 -1.69 11.31 3.84
C LEU A 107 -3.11 11.72 4.26
N VAL A 108 -3.57 12.90 3.83
CA VAL A 108 -4.94 13.36 4.09
C VAL A 108 -5.96 12.37 3.51
N PHE A 109 -5.74 11.90 2.28
CA PHE A 109 -6.59 10.90 1.66
C PHE A 109 -6.65 9.58 2.47
N LEU A 110 -5.52 9.11 2.99
CA LEU A 110 -5.49 7.91 3.86
C LEU A 110 -6.25 8.14 5.18
N ILE A 111 -6.11 9.32 5.79
CA ILE A 111 -6.87 9.67 7.00
C ILE A 111 -8.37 9.66 6.71
N VAL A 112 -8.81 10.25 5.61
CA VAL A 112 -10.23 10.26 5.22
C VAL A 112 -10.76 8.83 5.06
N ILE A 113 -10.01 7.95 4.39
CA ILE A 113 -10.43 6.54 4.27
C ILE A 113 -10.48 5.85 5.63
N PHE A 114 -9.51 6.11 6.50
CA PHE A 114 -9.50 5.54 7.85
C PHE A 114 -10.74 5.98 8.64
N VAL A 115 -11.08 7.26 8.60
CA VAL A 115 -12.30 7.79 9.23
C VAL A 115 -13.55 7.11 8.66
N LEU A 116 -13.63 6.94 7.34
CA LEU A 116 -14.77 6.25 6.71
C LEU A 116 -14.90 4.79 7.16
N ILE A 117 -13.78 4.07 7.34
CA ILE A 117 -13.80 2.70 7.88
C ILE A 117 -14.33 2.70 9.33
N VAL A 118 -13.90 3.65 10.16
CA VAL A 118 -14.39 3.78 11.54
C VAL A 118 -15.88 4.09 11.57
N VAL A 119 -16.36 4.96 10.68
CA VAL A 119 -17.80 5.27 10.55
C VAL A 119 -18.60 4.02 10.16
N VAL A 120 -18.15 3.25 9.17
CA VAL A 120 -18.81 1.98 8.78
C VAL A 120 -18.87 1.02 9.96
N PHE A 121 -17.78 0.89 10.71
CA PHE A 121 -17.76 0.06 11.91
C PHE A 121 -18.75 0.55 12.98
N ALA A 122 -18.81 1.86 13.24
CA ALA A 122 -19.74 2.45 14.19
C ALA A 122 -21.20 2.20 13.79
N VAL A 123 -21.53 2.27 12.48
CA VAL A 123 -22.87 1.95 11.97
C VAL A 123 -23.23 0.49 12.23
N ILE A 124 -22.31 -0.45 11.97
CA ILE A 124 -22.52 -1.88 12.24
C ILE A 124 -22.77 -2.11 13.74
N VAL A 125 -21.94 -1.54 14.62
CA VAL A 125 -22.10 -1.67 16.08
C VAL A 125 -23.43 -1.07 16.53
N SER A 126 -23.79 0.11 16.02
CA SER A 126 -25.07 0.77 16.34
C SER A 126 -26.26 -0.09 15.93
N SER A 127 -26.20 -0.74 14.75
CA SER A 127 -27.25 -1.66 14.31
C SER A 127 -27.38 -2.88 15.23
N ALA A 128 -26.25 -3.45 15.69
CA ALA A 128 -26.26 -4.56 16.63
C ALA A 128 -26.81 -4.16 18.01
N MET A 129 -26.48 -2.96 18.50
CA MET A 129 -27.04 -2.44 19.75
C MET A 129 -28.55 -2.21 19.66
N GLY A 130 -29.04 -1.74 18.51
CA GLY A 130 -30.48 -1.64 18.25
C GLY A 130 -31.19 -2.99 18.37
N MET A 131 -30.56 -4.07 17.89
CA MET A 131 -31.08 -5.44 18.03
C MET A 131 -31.19 -5.85 19.51
N ILE A 132 -30.17 -5.55 20.32
CA ILE A 132 -30.19 -5.84 21.76
C ILE A 132 -31.32 -5.09 22.45
N GLY A 133 -31.56 -3.82 22.10
CA GLY A 133 -32.68 -3.03 22.63
C GLY A 133 -34.03 -3.71 22.40
N LEU A 134 -34.27 -4.22 21.19
CA LEU A 134 -35.49 -4.96 20.85
C LEU A 134 -35.63 -6.26 21.65
N PHE A 135 -34.53 -6.97 21.90
CA PHE A 135 -34.54 -8.16 22.75
C PHE A 135 -34.92 -7.83 24.21
N VAL A 136 -34.49 -6.68 24.74
CA VAL A 136 -34.84 -6.25 26.09
C VAL A 136 -36.35 -5.96 26.20
N GLU A 137 -36.92 -5.26 25.23
CA GLU A 137 -38.38 -5.00 25.19
C GLU A 137 -39.20 -6.30 25.09
N LEU A 138 -38.71 -7.27 24.32
CA LEU A 138 -39.32 -8.60 24.20
C LEU A 138 -39.39 -9.33 25.56
N VAL A 139 -38.33 -9.24 26.37
CA VAL A 139 -38.27 -9.88 27.70
C VAL A 139 -39.11 -9.15 28.73
N GLN A 140 -39.20 -7.81 28.66
CA GLN A 140 -39.98 -7.01 29.59
C GLN A 140 -41.50 -7.10 29.35
N GLY A 141 -41.94 -7.66 28.22
CA GLY A 141 -43.35 -7.96 27.94
C GLY A 141 -44.23 -6.72 27.79
N THR A 142 -43.63 -5.57 27.48
CA THR A 142 -44.34 -4.28 27.31
C THR A 142 -45.13 -4.19 26.00
N LEU A 143 -44.78 -5.02 25.01
CA LEU A 143 -45.36 -5.04 23.68
C LEU A 143 -46.15 -6.33 23.43
N GLY A 144 -47.17 -6.25 22.58
CA GLY A 144 -47.95 -7.43 22.19
C GLY A 144 -47.12 -8.41 21.34
N VAL A 145 -47.41 -9.71 21.41
CA VAL A 145 -46.67 -10.75 20.66
C VAL A 145 -46.61 -10.46 19.15
N ALA A 146 -47.70 -9.95 18.57
CA ALA A 146 -47.75 -9.57 17.15
C ALA A 146 -46.82 -8.39 16.81
N GLU A 147 -46.74 -7.39 17.69
CA GLU A 147 -45.88 -6.21 17.52
C GLU A 147 -44.40 -6.61 17.61
N VAL A 148 -44.06 -7.45 18.58
CA VAL A 148 -42.72 -7.97 18.77
C VAL A 148 -42.24 -8.77 17.56
N VAL A 149 -43.07 -9.67 17.02
CA VAL A 149 -42.74 -10.44 15.82
C VAL A 149 -42.57 -9.52 14.61
N GLY A 150 -43.44 -8.52 14.45
CA GLY A 150 -43.34 -7.52 13.37
C GLY A 150 -42.05 -6.71 13.44
N LEU A 151 -41.72 -6.14 14.61
CA LEU A 151 -40.51 -5.34 14.82
C LEU A 151 -39.23 -6.16 14.65
N THR A 152 -39.23 -7.42 15.12
CA THR A 152 -38.08 -8.32 14.94
C THR A 152 -37.83 -8.60 13.46
N GLY A 153 -38.89 -8.85 12.68
CA GLY A 153 -38.79 -9.05 11.24
C GLY A 153 -38.18 -7.84 10.51
N VAL A 154 -38.67 -6.63 10.83
CA VAL A 154 -38.12 -5.38 10.28
C VAL A 154 -36.67 -5.17 10.70
N ALA A 155 -36.33 -5.43 11.96
CA ALA A 155 -34.97 -5.27 12.47
C ALA A 155 -33.96 -6.20 11.78
N LEU A 156 -34.34 -7.45 11.53
CA LEU A 156 -33.52 -8.40 10.77
C LEU A 156 -33.30 -7.92 9.33
N MET A 157 -34.36 -7.45 8.66
CA MET A 157 -34.25 -6.90 7.30
C MET A 157 -33.32 -5.68 7.25
N MET A 158 -33.48 -4.74 8.19
CA MET A 158 -32.64 -3.54 8.26
C MET A 158 -31.19 -3.88 8.59
N THR A 159 -30.94 -4.84 9.48
CA THR A 159 -29.58 -5.29 9.80
C THR A 159 -28.92 -5.94 8.59
N ALA A 160 -29.64 -6.80 7.86
CA ALA A 160 -29.15 -7.40 6.63
C ALA A 160 -28.82 -6.33 5.58
N LEU A 161 -29.67 -5.31 5.42
CA LEU A 161 -29.44 -4.19 4.51
C LEU A 161 -28.19 -3.39 4.91
N VAL A 162 -28.05 -3.07 6.20
CA VAL A 162 -26.88 -2.35 6.74
C VAL A 162 -25.60 -3.13 6.48
N LEU A 163 -25.58 -4.44 6.71
CA LEU A 163 -24.42 -5.30 6.43
C LEU A 163 -24.09 -5.32 4.94
N PHE A 164 -25.09 -5.43 4.07
CA PHE A 164 -24.90 -5.42 2.62
C PHE A 164 -24.29 -4.11 2.13
N VAL A 165 -24.85 -2.97 2.57
CA VAL A 165 -24.33 -1.63 2.23
C VAL A 165 -22.91 -1.45 2.80
N SER A 166 -22.67 -1.88 4.03
CA SER A 166 -21.34 -1.78 4.67
C SER A 166 -20.27 -2.55 3.92
N LEU A 167 -20.59 -3.77 3.44
CA LEU A 167 -19.69 -4.57 2.61
C LEU A 167 -19.41 -3.90 1.26
N ALA A 168 -20.43 -3.33 0.63
CA ALA A 168 -20.27 -2.60 -0.63
C ALA A 168 -19.36 -1.38 -0.46
N VAL A 169 -19.59 -0.58 0.59
CA VAL A 169 -18.74 0.58 0.93
C VAL A 169 -17.31 0.15 1.23
N TYR A 170 -17.11 -0.89 2.05
CA TYR A 170 -15.78 -1.41 2.34
C TYR A 170 -15.02 -1.83 1.07
N ARG A 171 -15.71 -2.50 0.13
CA ARG A 171 -15.12 -2.88 -1.16
C ARG A 171 -14.75 -1.66 -2.02
N MET A 172 -15.60 -0.64 -2.04
CA MET A 172 -15.31 0.63 -2.72
C MET A 172 -14.08 1.33 -2.12
N LEU A 173 -13.97 1.39 -0.79
CA LEU A 173 -12.81 1.98 -0.10
C LEU A 173 -11.51 1.25 -0.43
N MET A 174 -11.53 -0.09 -0.44
CA MET A 174 -10.34 -0.87 -0.82
C MET A 174 -9.92 -0.66 -2.28
N ASN A 175 -10.90 -0.49 -3.18
CA ASN A 175 -10.61 -0.12 -4.56
C ASN A 175 -10.04 1.30 -4.67
N ALA A 176 -10.54 2.25 -3.88
CA ALA A 176 -10.03 3.62 -3.83
C ALA A 176 -8.57 3.67 -3.37
N ILE A 177 -8.17 2.86 -2.37
CA ILE A 177 -6.76 2.76 -1.94
C ILE A 177 -5.88 2.25 -3.08
N ARG A 178 -6.30 1.18 -3.78
CA ARG A 178 -5.53 0.63 -4.92
C ARG A 178 -5.35 1.65 -6.03
N GLN A 179 -6.42 2.35 -6.39
CA GLN A 179 -6.37 3.42 -7.39
C GLN A 179 -5.45 4.56 -6.94
N ALA A 180 -5.53 4.97 -5.68
CA ALA A 180 -4.65 6.00 -5.13
C ALA A 180 -3.17 5.59 -5.22
N ILE A 181 -2.80 4.36 -4.84
CA ILE A 181 -1.41 3.88 -4.97
C ILE A 181 -0.94 4.03 -6.42
N SER A 182 -1.73 3.57 -7.40
CA SER A 182 -1.37 3.70 -8.82
C SER A 182 -1.33 5.15 -9.32
N PHE A 183 -2.22 6.01 -8.86
CA PHE A 183 -2.28 7.41 -9.27
C PHE A 183 -1.11 8.22 -8.71
N PHE A 184 -0.86 8.10 -7.41
CA PHE A 184 0.21 8.81 -6.72
C PHE A 184 1.60 8.28 -7.11
N SER A 185 1.75 6.97 -7.35
CA SER A 185 3.01 6.43 -7.91
C SER A 185 3.28 6.93 -9.34
N ARG A 186 2.27 7.01 -10.21
CA ARG A 186 2.41 7.64 -11.54
C ARG A 186 2.78 9.13 -11.44
N MET A 187 2.20 9.85 -10.49
CA MET A 187 2.51 11.27 -10.28
C MET A 187 3.93 11.47 -9.77
N ALA A 188 4.38 10.63 -8.83
CA ALA A 188 5.74 10.61 -8.33
C ALA A 188 6.73 10.30 -9.46
N ASN A 189 6.44 9.33 -10.32
CA ASN A 189 7.29 9.01 -11.47
C ASN A 189 7.41 10.19 -12.45
N ARG A 190 6.29 10.84 -12.78
CA ARG A 190 6.28 12.00 -13.71
C ARG A 190 7.01 13.22 -13.18
N LYS A 191 6.99 13.45 -11.86
CA LYS A 191 7.62 14.62 -11.24
C LYS A 191 9.06 14.37 -10.80
N GLY A 192 9.38 13.14 -10.39
CA GLY A 192 10.74 12.73 -10.05
C GLY A 192 11.63 12.54 -11.28
N ALA A 193 11.06 12.28 -12.47
CA ALA A 193 11.82 12.19 -13.71
C ALA A 193 12.22 13.56 -14.33
N ASN A 194 11.68 14.66 -13.81
CA ASN A 194 11.94 16.03 -14.30
C ASN A 194 12.81 16.87 -13.34
N THR A 195 13.44 16.22 -12.36
CA THR A 195 14.42 16.79 -11.43
C THR A 195 15.69 15.98 -11.52
#